data_AF-A0A957TW64-F1
#
_entry.id   AF-A0A957TW64-F1
#
_cell.length_a   1.000
_cell.length_b   1.000
_cell.length_c   1.000
_cell.angle_alpha   90.00
_cell.angle_beta   90.00
_cell.angle_gamma   90.00
#
_symmetry.space_group_name_H-M   'P 1'
#
loop_
_entity.id
_entity.type
_entity.pdbx_description
1 polymer ?
#
loop_
_entity_poly.entity_id
_entity_poly.type
_entity_poly.pdbx_seq_one_letter_code
_entity_poly.pdbx_strand_id
1 'polypeptide(L)'
;IDIDEARAKGRYKNDADADAARRIWQWCQREAVNLLQLALQFCLAEERIHGNPTGNLNVEQLEANIWAATTPIAADVWRKLQADLGISVNERVFA
;
A
#
# COMPACT_ATOMS: atom_id res chain seq x y z
N ILE A 1 0.11 -6.82 -13.80
CA ILE A 1 0.49 -8.24 -13.67
C ILE A 1 -0.72 -8.97 -13.12
N ASP A 2 -1.18 -10.02 -13.79
CA ASP A 2 -2.22 -10.89 -13.24
C ASP A 2 -1.56 -11.87 -12.25
N ILE A 3 -1.94 -11.77 -10.97
CA ILE A 3 -1.38 -12.60 -9.89
C ILE A 3 -1.85 -14.05 -10.01
N ASP A 4 -3.08 -14.28 -10.47
CA ASP A 4 -3.65 -15.61 -10.59
C ASP A 4 -2.98 -16.35 -11.77
N GLU A 5 -2.72 -15.65 -12.87
CA GLU A 5 -1.91 -16.16 -13.98
C GLU A 5 -0.46 -16.45 -13.55
N ALA A 6 0.16 -15.57 -12.75
CA ALA A 6 1.51 -15.78 -12.24
C ALA A 6 1.58 -17.03 -11.32
N ARG A 7 0.56 -17.23 -10.48
CA ARG A 7 0.40 -18.43 -9.63
C ARG A 7 0.22 -19.70 -10.44
N ALA A 8 -0.59 -19.67 -11.49
CA ALA A 8 -0.77 -20.80 -12.40
C ALA A 8 0.56 -21.22 -13.06
N LYS A 9 1.47 -20.26 -13.31
CA LYS A 9 2.83 -20.50 -13.80
C LYS A 9 3.84 -20.86 -12.69
N GLY A 10 3.38 -21.10 -11.46
CA GLY A 10 4.19 -21.52 -10.32
C GLY A 10 4.89 -20.41 -9.54
N ARG A 11 4.74 -19.13 -9.94
CA ARG A 11 5.29 -18.00 -9.17
C ARG A 11 4.40 -17.70 -7.96
N TYR A 12 5.00 -17.41 -6.81
CA TYR A 12 4.27 -17.08 -5.57
C TYR A 12 3.33 -18.20 -5.08
N LYS A 13 3.58 -19.46 -5.47
CA LYS A 13 2.82 -20.62 -4.99
C LYS A 13 3.14 -20.84 -3.51
N ASN A 14 2.11 -20.89 -2.67
CA ASN A 14 2.22 -20.97 -1.21
C ASN A 14 3.02 -19.80 -0.58
N ASP A 15 2.98 -18.63 -1.21
CA ASP A 15 3.63 -17.42 -0.72
C ASP A 15 2.66 -16.63 0.17
N ALA A 16 2.93 -16.63 1.48
CA ALA A 16 2.11 -15.95 2.47
C ALA A 16 2.08 -14.43 2.27
N ASP A 17 3.14 -13.84 1.71
CA ASP A 17 3.19 -12.41 1.43
C ASP A 17 2.29 -12.05 0.25
N ALA A 18 2.19 -12.93 -0.75
CA ALA A 18 1.26 -12.73 -1.86
C ALA A 18 -0.21 -12.79 -1.40
N ASP A 19 -0.54 -13.68 -0.45
CA ASP A 19 -1.87 -13.72 0.15
C ASP A 19 -2.16 -12.48 1.02
N ALA A 20 -1.19 -12.03 1.82
CA ALA A 20 -1.30 -10.80 2.59
C ALA A 20 -1.48 -9.56 1.69
N ALA A 21 -0.68 -9.45 0.63
CA ALA A 21 -0.80 -8.36 -0.35
C ALA A 21 -2.16 -8.35 -1.04
N ARG A 22 -2.71 -9.53 -1.40
CA ARG A 22 -4.05 -9.66 -1.98
C ARG A 22 -5.13 -9.16 -1.03
N ARG A 23 -5.02 -9.43 0.28
CA ARG A 23 -5.97 -8.93 1.29
C ARG A 23 -5.95 -7.41 1.39
N ILE A 24 -4.77 -6.79 1.39
CA ILE A 24 -4.64 -5.32 1.40
C ILE A 24 -5.22 -4.73 0.11
N TRP A 25 -4.89 -5.30 -1.05
CA TRP A 25 -5.44 -4.83 -2.34
C TRP A 25 -6.97 -4.93 -2.38
N GLN A 26 -7.55 -6.05 -1.94
CA GLN A 26 -9.01 -6.23 -1.87
C GLN A 26 -9.67 -5.23 -0.92
N TRP A 27 -9.03 -4.94 0.21
CA TRP A 27 -9.49 -3.92 1.15
C TRP A 27 -9.49 -2.54 0.49
N CYS A 28 -8.40 -2.15 -0.19
CA CYS A 28 -8.32 -0.89 -0.94
C CYS A 28 -9.42 -0.76 -1.99
N GLN A 29 -9.73 -1.84 -2.73
CA GLN A 29 -10.82 -1.84 -3.71
C GLN A 29 -12.18 -1.60 -3.04
N ARG A 30 -12.45 -2.27 -1.91
CA ARG A 30 -13.72 -2.15 -1.19
C ARG A 30 -13.92 -0.77 -0.56
N GLU A 31 -12.86 -0.20 0.04
CA GLU A 31 -12.92 1.12 0.69
C GLU A 31 -12.67 2.28 -0.29
N ALA A 32 -12.51 2.01 -1.58
CA ALA A 32 -12.15 2.99 -2.62
C ALA A 32 -10.88 3.79 -2.28
N VAL A 33 -9.90 3.13 -1.66
CA VAL A 33 -8.61 3.72 -1.29
C VAL A 33 -7.59 3.42 -2.39
N ASN A 34 -6.83 4.43 -2.79
CA ASN A 34 -5.74 4.24 -3.74
C ASN A 34 -4.59 3.46 -3.08
N LEU A 35 -4.27 2.26 -3.60
CA LEU A 35 -3.23 1.39 -3.03
C LEU A 35 -1.83 2.02 -3.06
N LEU A 36 -1.50 2.78 -4.11
CA LEU A 36 -0.20 3.44 -4.22
C LEU A 36 -0.03 4.51 -3.15
N GLN A 37 -1.06 5.34 -2.98
CA GLN A 37 -1.13 6.34 -1.91
C GLN A 37 -0.99 5.68 -0.54
N LEU A 38 -1.72 4.59 -0.29
CA LEU A 38 -1.66 3.86 0.99
C LEU A 38 -0.25 3.36 1.29
N ALA A 39 0.40 2.75 0.31
CA ALA A 39 1.75 2.23 0.47
C ALA A 39 2.78 3.34 0.77
N LEU A 40 2.77 4.43 0.00
CA LEU A 40 3.75 5.51 0.19
C LEU A 40 3.50 6.28 1.49
N GLN A 41 2.25 6.61 1.82
CA GLN A 41 1.93 7.29 3.07
C GLN A 41 2.24 6.41 4.29
N PHE A 42 2.08 5.08 4.19
CA PHE A 42 2.49 4.16 5.25
C PHE A 42 4.01 4.24 5.47
N CYS A 43 4.80 4.19 4.39
CA CYS A 43 6.25 4.30 4.50
C CYS A 43 6.69 5.65 5.10
N LEU A 44 5.98 6.74 4.79
CA LEU A 44 6.27 8.07 5.36
C LEU A 44 5.88 8.17 6.85
N ALA A 45 4.85 7.43 7.28
CA ALA A 45 4.38 7.40 8.66
C ALA A 45 5.21 6.48 9.58
N GLU A 46 5.99 5.57 9.01
CA GLU A 46 6.74 4.55 9.72
C GLU A 46 8.17 5.02 10.03
N GLU A 47 8.45 5.32 11.31
CA GLU A 47 9.75 5.83 11.76
C GLU A 47 10.93 4.89 11.47
N ARG A 48 10.67 3.58 11.34
CA ARG A 48 11.70 2.59 10.98
C ARG A 48 12.15 2.70 9.52
N ILE A 49 11.37 3.36 8.66
CA ILE A 49 11.63 3.50 7.22
C ILE A 49 12.27 4.85 6.94
N HIS A 50 13.57 4.84 6.63
CA HIS A 50 14.33 6.06 6.33
C HIS A 50 14.29 6.47 4.85
N GLY A 51 13.79 5.58 3.98
CA GLY A 51 13.69 5.84 2.55
C GLY A 51 12.93 4.74 1.83
N ASN A 52 12.24 5.13 0.77
CA ASN A 52 11.49 4.23 -0.11
C ASN A 52 11.93 4.47 -1.56
N PRO A 53 12.89 3.67 -2.10
CA PRO A 53 13.32 3.84 -3.47
C PRO A 53 12.19 3.44 -4.43
N THR A 54 11.79 4.35 -5.32
CA THR A 54 10.77 4.10 -6.34
C THR A 54 11.42 3.95 -7.72
N GLY A 55 11.20 2.80 -8.36
CA GLY A 55 11.70 2.50 -9.70
C GLY A 55 10.69 2.90 -10.77
N ASN A 56 10.68 4.18 -11.16
CA ASN A 56 9.79 4.69 -12.20
C ASN A 56 10.33 4.35 -13.59
N LEU A 57 9.46 3.81 -14.46
CA LEU A 57 9.81 3.52 -15.86
C LEU A 57 9.52 4.69 -16.80
N ASN A 58 8.64 5.62 -16.40
CA ASN A 58 8.21 6.75 -17.20
C ASN A 58 7.74 7.92 -16.32
N VAL A 59 7.39 9.04 -16.97
CA VAL A 59 6.97 10.28 -16.31
C VAL A 59 5.65 10.08 -15.58
N GLU A 60 4.71 9.35 -16.17
CA GLU A 60 3.38 9.12 -15.58
C GLU A 60 3.47 8.36 -14.26
N GLN A 61 4.36 7.37 -14.16
CA GLN A 61 4.63 6.65 -12.91
C GLN A 61 5.31 7.55 -11.87
N LEU A 62 6.24 8.40 -12.30
CA LEU A 62 6.88 9.37 -11.42
C LEU A 62 5.85 10.34 -10.84
N GLU A 63 4.98 10.89 -11.68
CA GLU A 63 3.90 11.79 -11.27
C GLU A 63 2.91 11.12 -10.32
N ALA A 64 2.53 9.87 -10.60
CA ALA A 64 1.67 9.09 -9.71
C ALA A 64 2.30 8.88 -8.33
N ASN A 65 3.61 8.60 -8.27
CA ASN A 65 4.35 8.46 -7.03
C ASN A 65 4.47 9.80 -6.28
N ILE A 66 4.72 10.91 -6.98
CA ILE A 66 4.72 12.25 -6.37
C ILE A 66 3.36 12.55 -5.76
N TRP A 67 2.27 12.34 -6.50
CA TRP A 67 0.92 12.56 -6.00
C TRP A 67 0.63 11.69 -4.77
N ALA A 68 0.95 10.41 -4.83
CA ALA A 68 0.72 9.46 -3.73
C ALA A 68 1.55 9.79 -2.48
N ALA A 69 2.78 10.29 -2.64
CA ALA A 69 3.64 10.70 -1.53
C ALA A 69 3.28 12.07 -0.93
N THR A 70 2.67 12.96 -1.71
CA THR A 70 2.35 14.34 -1.30
C THR A 70 0.88 14.55 -0.94
N THR A 71 0.02 13.55 -1.14
CA THR A 71 -1.40 13.59 -0.79
C THR A 71 -1.65 12.75 0.47
N PRO A 72 -1.87 13.38 1.63
CA PRO A 72 -2.12 12.64 2.87
C PRO A 72 -3.36 11.76 2.79
N ILE A 73 -3.30 10.61 3.47
CA ILE A 73 -4.47 9.77 3.71
C ILE A 73 -5.21 10.28 4.94
N ALA A 74 -6.54 10.35 4.83
CA ALA A 74 -7.38 10.77 5.93
C ALA A 74 -7.28 9.83 7.14
N ALA A 75 -7.31 10.42 8.34
CA ALA A 75 -7.17 9.70 9.62
C ALA A 75 -8.17 8.54 9.80
N ASP A 76 -9.38 8.66 9.26
CA ASP A 76 -10.41 7.63 9.32
C ASP A 76 -10.04 6.38 8.52
N VAL A 77 -9.35 6.54 7.38
CA VAL A 77 -8.85 5.43 6.57
C VAL A 77 -7.84 4.60 7.35
N TRP A 78 -6.91 5.23 8.06
CA TRP A 78 -5.95 4.53 8.93
C TRP A 78 -6.64 3.80 10.08
N ARG A 79 -7.65 4.42 10.71
CA ARG A 79 -8.44 3.77 11.77
C ARG A 79 -9.18 2.54 11.25
N LYS A 80 -9.77 2.62 10.06
CA LYS A 80 -10.42 1.48 9.39
C LYS A 80 -9.41 0.39 9.05
N LEU A 81 -8.24 0.75 8.52
CA LEU A 81 -7.18 -0.21 8.19
C LEU A 81 -6.73 -1.00 9.44
N GLN A 82 -6.56 -0.32 10.57
CA GLN A 82 -6.24 -0.95 11.85
C GLN A 82 -7.36 -1.89 12.31
N ALA A 83 -8.62 -1.44 12.24
CA ALA A 83 -9.76 -2.24 12.68
C ALA A 83 -9.96 -3.50 11.82
N ASP A 84 -9.80 -3.40 10.51
CA ASP A 84 -10.12 -4.47 9.56
C ASP A 84 -8.95 -5.44 9.33
N LEU A 85 -7.72 -4.92 9.29
CA LEU A 85 -6.53 -5.69 8.93
C LEU A 85 -5.47 -5.74 10.05
N GLY A 86 -5.64 -5.00 11.14
CA GLY A 86 -4.67 -4.94 12.25
C GLY A 86 -3.38 -4.20 11.91
N ILE A 87 -3.37 -3.39 10.84
CA ILE A 87 -2.20 -2.63 10.40
C ILE A 87 -2.27 -1.20 10.96
N SER A 88 -1.33 -0.87 11.85
CA SER A 88 -1.24 0.42 12.53
C SER A 88 -0.13 1.28 11.96
N VAL A 89 -0.35 2.59 11.99
CA VAL A 89 0.68 3.62 11.81
C VAL A 89 0.89 4.36 13.13
N ASN A 90 1.99 5.13 13.23
CA ASN A 90 2.28 5.94 14.42
C ASN A 90 1.14 6.92 14.72
N GLU A 91 0.82 7.13 16.01
CA GLU A 91 -0.25 8.02 16.45
C GLU A 91 -0.10 9.46 15.97
N ARG A 92 1.13 9.91 15.66
CA ARG A 92 1.39 11.24 15.08
C ARG A 92 0.70 11.47 13.74
N VAL A 93 0.27 10.42 13.03
CA VAL A 93 -0.51 10.54 11.80
C VAL A 93 -1.92 11.09 12.05
N PHE A 94 -2.40 11.06 13.30
CA PHE A 94 -3.73 11.52 13.70
C PHE A 94 -3.75 12.89 14.38
N ALA A 95 -2.59 13.50 14.61
CA ALA A 95 -2.41 14.79 15.30
C ALA A 95 -2.32 15.94 14.30
#